data_AF-Q53053-F1
#
_entry.id   AF-Q53053-F1
#
_cell.length_a   1.000
_cell.length_b   1.000
_cell.length_c   1.000
_cell.angle_alpha   90.00
_cell.angle_beta   90.00
_cell.angle_gamma   90.00
#
_symmetry.space_group_name_H-M   'P 1'
#
loop_
_entity.id
_entity.type
_entity.pdbx_description
1 polymer ?
#
loop_
_entity_poly.entity_id
_entity_poly.type
_entity_poly.pdbx_seq_one_letter_code
_entity_poly.pdbx_strand_id
1 'polypeptide(L)'
;MLTVVQDQQSSNDDSGVGRSLLDEIVRDGARQMLAAALAAEVAAYIEQFAEHLDEHGRRLVVRNGYHHERDVLTAAGAVTVTAPRSTTAVSTPRPVNGNGFPRRSCRRGHASPRR
;
A
#
# COMPACT_ATOMS: atom_id res chain seq x y z
N MET A 1 0.81 -38.35 15.21
CA MET A 1 2.19 -38.06 14.77
C MET A 1 2.13 -37.90 13.26
N LEU A 2 2.42 -36.72 12.72
CA LEU A 2 2.45 -36.52 11.26
C LEU A 2 3.79 -37.05 10.75
N THR A 3 3.75 -38.18 10.04
CA THR A 3 4.90 -38.76 9.34
C THR A 3 5.04 -38.08 7.97
N VAL A 4 6.12 -37.34 7.79
CA VAL A 4 6.55 -36.83 6.48
C VAL A 4 7.29 -37.97 5.78
N VAL A 5 6.69 -38.50 4.72
CA VAL A 5 7.36 -39.43 3.79
C VAL A 5 8.06 -38.58 2.74
N GLN A 6 9.40 -38.61 2.72
CA GLN A 6 10.18 -38.01 1.65
C GLN A 6 10.47 -39.08 0.59
N ASP A 7 9.70 -39.09 -0.49
CA ASP A 7 10.04 -39.88 -1.67
C ASP A 7 11.23 -39.23 -2.39
N GLN A 8 12.39 -39.86 -2.17
CA GLN A 8 13.66 -39.58 -2.81
C GLN A 8 13.58 -39.99 -4.30
N GLN A 9 13.04 -39.12 -5.14
CA GLN A 9 13.25 -39.23 -6.58
C GLN A 9 13.39 -37.84 -7.19
N SER A 10 14.64 -37.40 -7.29
CA SER A 10 15.04 -36.29 -8.16
C SER A 10 14.56 -36.57 -9.58
N SER A 11 13.46 -35.93 -9.95
CA SER A 11 13.08 -35.69 -11.33
C SER A 11 12.80 -34.20 -11.42
N ASN A 12 13.70 -33.48 -12.10
CA ASN A 12 13.48 -32.12 -12.59
C ASN A 12 12.45 -32.15 -13.73
N ASP A 13 11.30 -32.80 -13.52
CA ASP A 13 10.20 -32.76 -14.46
C ASP A 13 9.29 -31.59 -14.09
N ASP A 14 9.24 -30.66 -15.04
CA ASP A 14 8.37 -29.51 -15.20
C ASP A 14 6.89 -29.93 -15.30
N SER A 15 6.41 -30.72 -14.34
CA SER A 15 5.00 -31.06 -14.18
C SER A 15 4.34 -30.01 -13.29
N GLY A 16 4.14 -28.83 -13.89
CA GLY A 16 3.76 -27.56 -13.29
C GLY A 16 2.40 -27.45 -12.59
N VAL A 17 1.90 -28.51 -11.93
CA VAL A 17 0.63 -28.49 -11.15
C VAL A 17 0.88 -28.52 -9.64
N GLY A 18 1.90 -29.25 -9.17
CA GLY A 18 2.22 -29.33 -7.73
C GLY A 18 3.11 -28.20 -7.24
N ARG A 19 4.09 -27.79 -8.05
CA ARG A 19 4.92 -26.61 -7.79
C ARG A 19 4.11 -25.31 -7.89
N SER A 20 3.20 -25.22 -8.87
CA SER A 20 2.34 -24.05 -9.03
C SER A 20 1.43 -23.80 -7.84
N LEU A 21 0.78 -24.83 -7.27
CA LEU A 21 -0.10 -24.62 -6.11
C LEU A 21 0.65 -24.10 -4.88
N LEU A 22 1.82 -24.67 -4.56
CA LEU A 22 2.62 -24.20 -3.44
C LEU A 22 3.18 -22.79 -3.72
N ASP A 23 3.63 -22.52 -4.93
CA ASP A 23 4.13 -21.20 -5.33
C ASP A 23 3.03 -20.12 -5.29
N GLU A 24 1.79 -20.47 -5.64
CA GLU A 24 0.61 -19.61 -5.50
C GLU A 24 0.32 -19.29 -4.03
N ILE A 25 0.28 -20.32 -3.16
CA ILE A 25 0.08 -20.13 -1.72
C ILE A 25 1.18 -19.25 -1.13
N VAL A 26 2.43 -19.49 -1.52
CA VAL A 26 3.58 -18.71 -1.05
C VAL A 26 3.49 -17.26 -1.54
N ARG A 27 3.09 -17.02 -2.80
CA ARG A 27 2.92 -15.68 -3.36
C ARG A 27 1.78 -14.91 -2.70
N ASP A 28 0.67 -15.57 -2.42
CA ASP A 28 -0.48 -14.97 -1.74
C ASP A 28 -0.17 -14.69 -0.27
N GLY A 29 0.52 -15.61 0.41
CA GLY A 29 1.05 -15.39 1.75
C GLY A 29 2.00 -14.19 1.78
N ALA A 30 2.95 -14.11 0.84
CA ALA A 30 3.88 -12.99 0.71
C ALA A 30 3.13 -11.66 0.50
N ARG A 31 2.10 -11.64 -0.35
CA ARG A 31 1.26 -10.45 -0.58
C ARG A 31 0.59 -9.97 0.69
N GLN A 32 -0.02 -10.88 1.44
CA GLN A 32 -0.71 -10.58 2.69
C GLN A 32 0.27 -10.10 3.76
N MET A 33 1.41 -10.76 3.92
CA MET A 33 2.46 -10.37 4.87
C MET A 33 3.00 -8.97 4.57
N LEU A 34 3.31 -8.67 3.30
CA LEU A 34 3.79 -7.35 2.91
C LEU A 34 2.73 -6.26 3.14
N ALA A 35 1.47 -6.53 2.79
CA ALA A 35 0.38 -5.58 3.03
C ALA A 35 0.19 -5.30 4.54
N ALA A 36 0.24 -6.34 5.37
CA ALA A 36 0.13 -6.22 6.82
C ALA A 36 1.32 -5.47 7.43
N ALA A 37 2.54 -5.79 7.01
CA ALA A 37 3.75 -5.12 7.49
C ALA A 37 3.73 -3.61 7.19
N LEU A 38 3.44 -3.23 5.94
CA LEU A 38 3.34 -1.82 5.54
C LEU A 38 2.23 -1.08 6.30
N ALA A 39 1.10 -1.73 6.56
CA ALA A 39 0.02 -1.15 7.35
C ALA A 39 0.44 -0.92 8.81
N ALA A 40 1.13 -1.90 9.41
CA ALA A 40 1.64 -1.81 10.78
C ALA A 40 2.70 -0.71 10.91
N GLU A 41 3.63 -0.60 9.95
CA GLU A 41 4.65 0.46 9.92
C GLU A 41 4.02 1.86 9.88
N VAL A 42 3.05 2.08 8.99
CA VAL A 42 2.38 3.39 8.87
C VAL A 42 1.56 3.70 10.14
N ALA A 43 0.92 2.69 10.74
CA ALA A 43 0.20 2.86 12.00
C ALA A 43 1.15 3.26 13.14
N ALA A 44 2.26 2.55 13.30
CA ALA A 44 3.27 2.85 14.31
C ALA A 44 3.88 4.25 14.12
N TYR A 45 4.16 4.63 12.87
CA TYR A 45 4.63 5.97 12.54
C TYR A 45 3.61 7.04 12.95
N ILE A 46 2.33 6.88 12.63
CA ILE A 46 1.30 7.86 13.01
C ILE A 46 1.14 7.94 14.53
N GLU A 47 1.19 6.81 15.22
CA GLU A 47 1.08 6.74 16.67
C GLU A 47 2.23 7.48 17.37
N GLN A 48 3.46 7.32 16.87
CA GLN A 48 4.64 8.05 17.35
C GLN A 48 4.44 9.58 17.31
N PHE A 49 3.67 10.11 16.35
CA PHE A 49 3.40 11.54 16.20
C PHE A 49 1.98 11.94 16.64
N ALA A 50 1.28 11.10 17.42
CA ALA A 50 -0.11 11.35 17.81
C ALA A 50 -0.31 12.64 18.64
N GLU A 51 0.71 13.03 19.41
CA GLU A 51 0.71 14.23 20.27
C GLU A 51 1.18 15.50 19.53
N HIS A 52 1.70 15.35 18.30
CA HIS A 52 2.16 16.49 17.51
C HIS A 52 0.96 17.10 16.79
N LEU A 53 0.43 18.17 17.39
CA LEU A 53 -0.74 18.89 16.91
C LEU A 53 -0.35 20.25 16.31
N ASP A 54 -1.15 20.73 15.36
CA ASP A 54 -1.08 22.12 14.91
C ASP A 54 -1.74 23.09 15.90
N GLU A 55 -1.69 24.39 15.59
CA GLU A 55 -2.32 25.48 16.38
C GLU A 55 -3.84 25.30 16.56
N HIS A 56 -4.47 24.46 15.75
CA HIS A 56 -5.91 24.16 15.80
C HIS A 56 -6.21 22.80 16.44
N GLY A 57 -5.21 22.15 17.05
CA GLY A 57 -5.38 20.85 17.73
C GLY A 57 -5.50 19.64 16.78
N ARG A 58 -5.11 19.78 15.51
CA ARG A 58 -5.16 18.68 14.52
C ARG A 58 -3.82 17.97 14.44
N ARG A 59 -3.83 16.64 14.33
CA ARG A 59 -2.61 15.84 14.16
C ARG A 59 -1.85 16.26 12.91
N LEU A 60 -0.55 16.48 13.07
CA LEU A 60 0.35 16.82 11.97
C LEU A 60 0.61 15.63 11.05
N VAL A 61 0.51 14.40 11.55
CA VAL A 61 0.74 13.18 10.76
C VAL A 61 -0.55 12.37 10.72
N VAL A 62 -1.06 12.15 9.51
CA VAL A 62 -2.26 11.34 9.29
C VAL A 62 -2.05 10.34 8.16
N ARG A 63 -2.79 9.23 8.23
CA ARG A 63 -2.91 8.32 7.08
C ARG A 63 -3.78 8.99 6.02
N ASN A 64 -3.24 9.11 4.80
CA ASN A 64 -3.86 9.80 3.68
C ASN A 64 -3.93 8.89 2.45
N GLY A 65 -4.72 7.81 2.57
CA GLY A 65 -4.98 6.87 1.49
C GLY A 65 -3.83 5.91 1.22
N TYR A 66 -3.64 5.58 -0.07
CA TYR A 66 -2.74 4.55 -0.56
C TYR A 66 -2.00 5.03 -1.82
N HIS A 67 -0.82 4.47 -2.08
CA HIS A 67 -0.11 4.63 -3.35
C HIS A 67 -0.80 3.84 -4.47
N HIS A 68 -0.39 4.09 -5.71
CA HIS A 68 -0.74 3.19 -6.80
C HIS A 68 -0.12 1.82 -6.55
N GLU A 69 -0.79 0.81 -7.09
CA GLU A 69 -0.34 -0.56 -7.04
C GLU A 69 0.99 -0.72 -7.82
N ARG A 70 1.90 -1.54 -7.29
CA ARG A 70 3.20 -1.81 -7.92
C ARG A 70 3.67 -3.22 -7.59
N ASP A 71 4.48 -3.78 -8.48
CA ASP A 71 5.11 -5.08 -8.27
C ASP A 71 6.43 -4.95 -7.51
N VAL A 72 6.61 -5.82 -6.53
CA VAL A 72 7.85 -5.99 -5.77
C VAL A 72 8.41 -7.36 -6.09
N LEU A 73 9.66 -7.41 -6.56
CA LEU A 73 10.34 -8.68 -6.79
C LEU A 73 10.75 -9.29 -5.45
N THR A 74 10.28 -10.50 -5.18
CA THR A 74 10.60 -11.27 -3.97
C THR A 74 11.11 -12.68 -4.34
N ALA A 75 11.51 -13.46 -3.34
CA ALA A 75 11.83 -14.87 -3.54
C ALA A 75 10.63 -15.70 -4.04
N ALA A 76 9.41 -15.26 -3.75
CA ALA A 76 8.16 -15.84 -4.27
C ALA A 76 7.79 -15.35 -5.69
N GLY A 77 8.69 -14.60 -6.35
CA GLY A 77 8.45 -13.89 -7.60
C GLY A 77 7.88 -12.48 -7.41
N ALA A 78 7.38 -11.89 -8.50
CA ALA A 78 6.72 -10.58 -8.47
C ALA A 78 5.43 -10.61 -7.64
N VAL A 79 5.37 -9.79 -6.59
CA VAL A 79 4.20 -9.66 -5.70
C VAL A 79 3.67 -8.25 -5.82
N THR A 80 2.41 -8.15 -6.23
CA THR A 80 1.73 -6.87 -6.39
C THR A 80 1.25 -6.33 -5.05
N VAL A 81 1.64 -5.11 -4.70
CA VAL A 81 1.35 -4.49 -3.39
C VAL A 81 0.86 -3.05 -3.53
N THR A 82 0.07 -2.62 -2.55
CA THR A 82 -0.43 -1.25 -2.43
C THR A 82 -0.03 -0.67 -1.07
N ALA A 83 0.91 0.27 -1.06
CA ALA A 83 1.45 0.85 0.18
C ALA A 83 0.52 1.95 0.76
N PRO A 84 0.19 1.93 2.06
CA PRO A 84 -0.51 3.03 2.70
C PRO A 84 0.34 4.30 2.69
N ARG A 85 -0.32 5.46 2.65
CA ARG A 85 0.34 6.77 2.65
C ARG A 85 0.14 7.45 3.97
N SER A 86 1.22 8.01 4.53
CA SER A 86 1.13 9.09 5.49
C SER A 86 1.31 10.43 4.77
N THR A 87 0.72 11.48 5.31
CA THR A 87 1.03 12.85 4.90
C THR A 87 1.32 13.65 6.16
N THR A 88 2.44 14.35 6.14
CA THR A 88 2.73 15.39 7.11
C THR A 88 2.00 16.65 6.67
N ALA A 89 1.22 17.24 7.57
CA ALA A 89 0.66 18.57 7.36
C ALA A 89 1.84 19.53 7.32
N VAL A 90 2.19 20.02 6.13
CA VAL A 90 2.85 21.32 6.05
C VAL A 90 1.84 22.30 6.62
N SER A 91 2.24 23.12 7.59
CA SER A 91 1.38 24.10 8.26
C SER A 91 0.77 25.16 7.32
N THR A 92 0.96 25.05 6.00
CA THR A 92 0.40 25.96 5.01
C THR A 92 -1.13 25.84 4.99
N PRO A 93 -1.85 26.93 5.32
CA PRO A 93 -3.30 26.95 5.22
C PRO A 93 -3.72 26.57 3.80
N ARG A 94 -4.67 25.65 3.67
CA ARG A 94 -5.31 25.39 2.36
C ARG A 94 -5.96 26.70 1.91
N PRO A 95 -5.67 27.19 0.69
CA PRO A 95 -6.22 28.46 0.23
C PRO A 95 -7.75 28.37 0.18
N VAL A 96 -8.40 29.21 0.99
CA VAL A 96 -9.85 29.41 0.98
C VAL A 96 -10.21 30.53 -0.01
N ASN A 97 -11.46 30.60 -0.44
CA ASN A 97 -11.98 31.77 -1.15
C ASN A 97 -12.28 32.91 -0.15
N GLY A 98 -12.65 34.09 -0.65
CA GLY A 98 -13.00 35.25 0.20
C GLY A 98 -14.19 35.03 1.15
N ASN A 99 -14.91 33.92 1.00
CA ASN A 99 -16.05 33.52 1.83
C ASN A 99 -15.67 32.39 2.82
N GLY A 100 -14.38 32.06 2.96
CA GLY A 100 -13.89 31.04 3.90
C GLY A 100 -14.10 29.58 3.48
N PHE A 101 -14.65 29.31 2.29
CA PHE A 101 -14.80 27.96 1.77
C PHE A 101 -13.50 27.46 1.12
N PRO A 102 -13.11 26.18 1.28
CA PRO A 102 -11.94 25.62 0.61
C PRO A 102 -12.08 25.78 -0.91
N ARG A 103 -11.07 26.35 -1.56
CA ARG A 103 -11.08 26.49 -3.03
C ARG A 103 -11.20 25.09 -3.63
N ARG A 104 -12.35 24.78 -4.23
CA ARG A 104 -12.47 23.62 -5.12
C ARG A 104 -11.50 23.86 -6.27
N SER A 105 -10.36 23.18 -6.27
CA SER A 105 -9.50 23.08 -7.45
C SER A 105 -10.18 22.14 -8.43
N CYS A 106 -11.33 22.55 -8.97
CA CYS A 106 -11.83 21.98 -10.20
C CYS A 106 -10.73 22.29 -11.23
N ARG A 107 -9.95 21.29 -11.64
CA ARG A 107 -9.24 21.35 -12.92
C ARG A 107 -10.31 21.75 -13.94
N ARG A 108 -10.27 22.98 -14.45
CA ARG A 108 -11.05 23.36 -15.62
C ARG A 108 -10.56 22.45 -16.73
N GLY A 109 -11.33 21.40 -17.03
CA GLY A 109 -11.15 20.67 -18.27
C GLY A 109 -11.25 21.69 -19.39
N HIS A 110 -10.16 21.87 -20.14
CA HIS A 110 -10.21 22.61 -21.38
C HIS A 110 -11.15 21.83 -22.30
N ALA A 111 -12.36 22.36 -22.52
CA ALA A 111 -13.25 21.84 -23.53
C ALA A 111 -12.58 22.09 -24.89
N SER A 112 -12.06 21.02 -25.51
CA SER A 112 -11.68 21.06 -26.91
C SER A 112 -12.94 21.35 -27.74
N PRO A 113 -12.91 22.31 -28.68
CA PRO A 113 -14.04 22.55 -29.56
C PRO A 113 -14.17 21.37 -30.52
N ARG A 114 -15.35 20.73 -30.54
CA ARG A 114 -15.69 19.78 -31.60
C ARG A 114 -15.81 20.56 -32.91
N ARG A 115 -15.01 20.19 -33.90
CA ARG A 115 -15.29 20.40 -35.33
C ARG A 115 -15.74 19.09 -35.91
#